data_AF-A0A7X9A485-F1
#
_entry.id   AF-A0A7X9A485-F1
#
_cell.length_a   1.000
_cell.length_b   1.000
_cell.length_c   1.000
_cell.angle_alpha   90.00
_cell.angle_beta   90.00
_cell.angle_gamma   90.00
#
_symmetry.space_group_name_H-M   'P 1'
#
loop_
_entity.id
_entity.type
_entity.pdbx_description
1 polymer ?
#
loop_
_entity_poly.entity_id
_entity_poly.type
_entity_poly.pdbx_seq_one_letter_code
_entity_poly.pdbx_strand_id
1 'polypeptide(L)'
;MIGSLLKIRVGNRKVVIFLIVLYGLLGLIGYLLLPQQLILMDKEEATIKVYYPGASAQEVESLVTAKIEEELKGLDGYDYSYSISQRGSALIKLKLNDSINSENKWQQLRGRINNLQDSLPQNVEVLISTEPATSEDFLFTIWNEGGRYTQLIEDAKYIKQEISSLPGLSSIKIIGEQIQEIRVQVDLDKLNHYKEISMKDILKALEMANMSILQTAININDVEVNLNTSKALSSLEDIANTIIYISPESGGAVRVKDVANITWEPKETNEIVKHNGENAILLTGSFKKNTDKIAISQEIESRLIDIQADLSSQTKIDQLFSQSRKLESFSSRDNLTLVDIRTEPGLTLNEKEKKAERISYILGEKHGLDFFTVVIDSEGYAQVWMETDKFHQPALQIRIIGPQEGLAQIVKETKEILKNTPGILNIQDDQSVQRYEYFLDIDYQKAAFLGVKPLEIQEIINLFSQGQIATTVVLEDQKYDVNVKSNLKSIEEIMDLAITSPETGQRVLLKQIAELKLQPQIAHIKKYNGEHTVTVYGDLQGTTSLLEIERLVKAELAKRDLDNYQIHFIKKGQSRTIPLLY
;
A
#
# COMPACT_ATOMS: atom_id res chain seq x y z
N MET A 1 46.76 -44.71 -28.60
CA MET A 1 46.42 -43.35 -28.12
C MET A 1 46.50 -43.25 -26.59
N ILE A 2 45.78 -44.07 -25.82
CA ILE A 2 45.84 -44.10 -24.34
C ILE A 2 47.25 -44.49 -23.81
N GLY A 3 47.93 -45.46 -24.44
CA GLY A 3 49.30 -45.84 -24.06
C GLY A 3 50.36 -44.74 -24.30
N SER A 4 50.13 -43.85 -25.28
CA SER A 4 50.99 -42.70 -25.56
C SER A 4 50.81 -41.60 -24.51
N LEU A 5 49.56 -41.37 -24.06
CA LEU A 5 49.23 -40.46 -22.96
C LEU A 5 49.80 -40.95 -21.61
N LEU A 6 49.87 -42.27 -21.39
CA LEU A 6 50.47 -42.85 -20.19
C LEU A 6 52.01 -42.72 -20.16
N LYS A 7 52.70 -42.77 -21.30
CA LYS A 7 54.16 -42.53 -21.35
C LYS A 7 54.53 -41.08 -21.04
N ILE A 8 53.71 -40.11 -21.45
CA ILE A 8 53.88 -38.68 -21.11
C ILE A 8 53.77 -38.46 -19.59
N ARG A 9 52.94 -39.24 -18.89
CA ARG A 9 52.78 -39.21 -17.42
C ARG A 9 54.03 -39.67 -16.67
N VAL A 10 54.83 -40.57 -17.23
CA VAL A 10 56.02 -41.15 -16.57
C VAL A 10 57.27 -40.28 -16.78
N GLY A 11 57.43 -39.65 -17.96
CA GLY A 11 58.61 -38.81 -18.26
C GLY A 11 58.59 -37.43 -17.60
N ASN A 12 57.40 -36.81 -17.49
CA ASN A 12 57.26 -35.40 -17.08
C ASN A 12 56.42 -35.24 -15.80
N ARG A 13 56.61 -36.12 -14.81
CA ARG A 13 55.88 -36.08 -13.52
C ARG A 13 55.87 -34.68 -12.86
N LYS A 14 56.94 -33.92 -13.00
CA LYS A 14 57.06 -32.55 -12.47
C LYS A 14 56.10 -31.57 -13.15
N VAL A 15 55.91 -31.69 -14.47
CA VAL A 15 54.98 -30.86 -15.26
C VAL A 15 53.54 -31.20 -14.91
N VAL A 16 53.22 -32.49 -14.75
CA VAL A 16 51.88 -32.95 -14.37
C VAL A 16 51.51 -32.47 -12.96
N ILE A 17 52.43 -32.59 -11.98
CA ILE A 17 52.21 -32.08 -10.62
C ILE A 17 52.05 -30.55 -10.63
N PHE A 18 52.88 -29.83 -11.39
CA PHE A 18 52.77 -28.39 -11.53
C PHE A 18 51.40 -27.97 -12.08
N LEU A 19 50.91 -28.63 -13.13
CA LEU A 19 49.58 -28.34 -13.68
C LEU A 19 48.46 -28.65 -12.68
N ILE A 20 48.55 -29.76 -11.93
CA ILE A 20 47.56 -30.07 -10.88
C ILE A 20 47.53 -29.00 -9.80
N VAL A 21 48.71 -28.54 -9.34
CA VAL A 21 48.80 -27.48 -8.34
C VAL A 21 48.30 -26.15 -8.91
N LEU A 22 48.63 -25.83 -10.16
CA LEU A 22 48.16 -24.63 -10.84
C LEU A 22 46.64 -24.63 -11.01
N TYR A 23 46.05 -25.72 -11.49
CA TYR A 23 44.59 -25.86 -11.60
C TYR A 23 43.91 -25.91 -10.23
N GLY A 24 44.56 -26.49 -9.21
CA GLY A 24 44.09 -26.44 -7.82
C GLY A 24 44.08 -25.01 -7.26
N LEU A 25 45.13 -24.23 -7.52
CA LEU A 25 45.20 -22.81 -7.14
C LEU A 25 44.19 -21.96 -7.91
N LEU A 26 44.07 -22.14 -9.22
CA LEU A 26 43.07 -21.45 -10.03
C LEU A 26 41.65 -21.83 -9.61
N GLY A 27 41.41 -23.09 -9.27
CA GLY A 27 40.15 -23.57 -8.71
C GLY A 27 39.85 -22.98 -7.33
N LEU A 28 40.85 -22.86 -6.47
CA LEU A 28 40.72 -22.22 -5.15
C LEU A 28 40.46 -20.72 -5.27
N ILE A 29 41.18 -20.02 -6.15
CA ILE A 29 40.94 -18.61 -6.46
C ILE A 29 39.53 -18.43 -7.02
N GLY A 30 39.11 -19.30 -7.96
CA GLY A 30 37.75 -19.31 -8.48
C GLY A 30 36.71 -19.52 -7.39
N TYR A 31 36.94 -20.47 -6.48
CA TYR A 31 36.05 -20.74 -5.35
C TYR A 31 35.93 -19.55 -4.40
N LEU A 32 37.02 -18.85 -4.11
CA LEU A 32 37.02 -17.68 -3.22
C LEU A 32 36.43 -16.43 -3.87
N LEU A 33 36.48 -16.32 -5.20
CA LEU A 33 35.91 -15.20 -5.96
C LEU A 33 34.45 -15.43 -6.37
N LEU A 34 33.88 -16.63 -6.16
CA LEU A 34 32.49 -16.90 -6.49
C LEU A 34 31.57 -16.12 -5.52
N PRO A 35 30.74 -15.19 -6.03
CA PRO A 35 29.80 -14.47 -5.19
C PRO A 35 28.75 -15.44 -4.66
N GLN A 36 28.59 -15.51 -3.33
CA GLN A 36 27.52 -16.27 -2.72
C GLN A 36 26.20 -15.52 -2.88
N GLN A 37 25.24 -16.12 -3.60
CA GLN A 37 23.91 -15.55 -3.81
C GLN A 37 22.85 -16.59 -3.48
N LEU A 38 21.80 -16.17 -2.75
CA LEU A 38 20.57 -16.96 -2.68
C LEU A 38 19.90 -16.88 -4.07
N ILE A 39 19.72 -18.01 -4.74
CA ILE A 39 18.89 -18.04 -5.95
C ILE A 39 17.45 -17.88 -5.50
N LEU A 40 17.00 -16.63 -5.35
CA LEU A 40 15.58 -16.34 -5.48
C LEU A 40 15.30 -16.52 -6.97
N MET A 41 14.55 -17.55 -7.33
CA MET A 41 14.03 -17.65 -8.71
C MET A 41 13.24 -16.37 -8.95
N ASP A 42 13.73 -15.50 -9.84
CA ASP A 42 12.96 -14.39 -10.37
C ASP A 42 11.68 -15.01 -10.92
N LYS A 43 10.58 -14.89 -10.16
CA LYS A 43 9.31 -15.43 -10.59
C LYS A 43 8.86 -14.58 -11.76
N GLU A 44 8.56 -15.24 -12.88
CA GLU A 44 8.02 -14.60 -14.09
C GLU A 44 6.56 -14.23 -13.87
N GLU A 45 6.36 -13.27 -12.97
CA GLU A 45 5.08 -12.76 -12.50
C GLU A 45 4.93 -11.29 -12.92
N ALA A 46 3.73 -10.94 -13.37
CA ALA A 46 3.33 -9.55 -13.55
C ALA A 46 2.22 -9.21 -12.55
N THR A 47 2.31 -8.01 -12.01
CA THR A 47 1.27 -7.42 -11.17
C THR A 47 0.57 -6.33 -11.95
N ILE A 48 -0.72 -6.51 -12.20
CA ILE A 48 -1.58 -5.54 -12.87
C ILE A 48 -2.47 -4.91 -11.81
N LYS A 49 -2.35 -3.60 -11.64
CA LYS A 49 -3.13 -2.78 -10.73
C LYS A 49 -4.16 -2.01 -11.53
N VAL A 50 -5.39 -2.02 -11.07
CA VAL A 50 -6.51 -1.31 -11.69
C VAL A 50 -7.04 -0.30 -10.70
N TYR A 51 -7.21 0.94 -11.14
CA TYR A 51 -7.93 1.97 -10.41
C TYR A 51 -9.21 2.29 -11.16
N TYR A 52 -10.34 2.16 -10.49
CA TYR A 52 -11.65 2.54 -11.01
C TYR A 52 -12.43 3.28 -9.91
N PRO A 53 -12.05 4.53 -9.58
CA PRO A 53 -12.55 5.25 -8.43
C PRO A 53 -14.09 5.38 -8.43
N GLY A 54 -14.70 5.12 -7.27
CA GLY A 54 -16.15 5.21 -7.08
C GLY A 54 -16.93 3.93 -7.39
N ALA A 55 -16.34 2.96 -8.08
CA ALA A 55 -17.00 1.69 -8.38
C ALA A 55 -16.99 0.70 -7.18
N SER A 56 -18.07 -0.06 -7.02
CA SER A 56 -18.18 -1.18 -6.07
C SER A 56 -17.25 -2.35 -6.46
N ALA A 57 -16.98 -3.27 -5.52
CA ALA A 57 -16.14 -4.44 -5.79
C ALA A 57 -16.71 -5.29 -6.95
N GLN A 58 -18.04 -5.38 -7.03
CA GLN A 58 -18.78 -6.09 -8.08
C GLN A 58 -18.60 -5.41 -9.43
N GLU A 59 -18.75 -4.09 -9.52
CA GLU A 59 -18.54 -3.35 -10.76
C GLU A 59 -17.09 -3.44 -11.24
N VAL A 60 -16.12 -3.29 -10.32
CA VAL A 60 -14.69 -3.46 -10.62
C VAL A 60 -14.40 -4.86 -11.14
N GLU A 61 -15.00 -5.89 -10.53
CA GLU A 61 -14.85 -7.27 -10.96
C GLU A 61 -15.45 -7.47 -12.36
N SER A 62 -16.74 -7.22 -12.53
CA SER A 62 -17.48 -7.59 -13.74
C SER A 62 -17.19 -6.69 -14.95
N LEU A 63 -16.92 -5.39 -14.74
CA LEU A 63 -16.75 -4.44 -15.84
C LEU A 63 -15.30 -4.28 -16.28
N VAL A 64 -14.33 -4.63 -15.41
CA VAL A 64 -12.90 -4.40 -15.65
C VAL A 64 -12.08 -5.67 -15.44
N THR A 65 -12.08 -6.23 -14.22
CA THR A 65 -11.19 -7.34 -13.84
C THR A 65 -11.43 -8.57 -14.73
N ALA A 66 -12.69 -8.95 -14.95
CA ALA A 66 -13.07 -10.08 -15.77
C ALA A 66 -12.59 -9.94 -17.24
N LYS A 67 -12.69 -8.73 -17.82
CA LYS A 67 -12.22 -8.45 -19.18
C LYS A 67 -10.70 -8.54 -19.28
N ILE A 68 -9.99 -8.03 -18.26
CA ILE A 68 -8.53 -8.15 -18.20
C ILE A 68 -8.15 -9.63 -18.10
N GLU A 69 -8.76 -10.40 -17.19
CA GLU A 69 -8.49 -11.83 -17.01
C GLU A 69 -8.70 -12.65 -18.30
N GLU A 70 -9.71 -12.31 -19.10
CA GLU A 70 -9.95 -12.92 -20.41
C GLU A 70 -8.77 -12.68 -21.38
N GLU A 71 -8.26 -11.45 -21.45
CA GLU A 71 -7.06 -11.14 -22.24
C GLU A 71 -5.81 -11.87 -21.72
N LEU A 72 -5.68 -12.04 -20.40
CA LEU A 72 -4.55 -12.73 -19.80
C LEU A 72 -4.51 -14.20 -20.19
N LYS A 73 -5.66 -14.88 -20.21
CA LYS A 73 -5.77 -16.30 -20.63
C LYS A 73 -5.32 -16.52 -22.08
N GLY A 74 -5.41 -15.50 -22.92
CA GLY A 74 -4.95 -15.52 -24.31
C GLY A 74 -3.43 -15.34 -24.48
N LEU A 75 -2.68 -15.12 -23.41
CA LEU A 75 -1.22 -15.00 -23.47
C LEU A 75 -0.57 -16.37 -23.63
N ASP A 76 0.29 -16.48 -24.63
CA ASP A 76 1.14 -17.65 -24.80
C ASP A 76 2.10 -17.77 -23.61
N GLY A 77 2.00 -18.88 -22.88
CA GLY A 77 2.73 -19.11 -21.64
C GLY A 77 1.96 -18.86 -20.34
N TYR A 78 0.68 -18.51 -20.41
CA TYR A 78 -0.18 -18.36 -19.24
C TYR A 78 -0.17 -19.62 -18.36
N ASP A 79 0.22 -19.48 -17.09
CA ASP A 79 0.11 -20.52 -16.06
C ASP A 79 -1.21 -20.31 -15.30
N TYR A 80 -1.29 -19.21 -14.56
CA TYR A 80 -2.50 -18.83 -13.85
C TYR A 80 -2.60 -17.32 -13.65
N SER A 81 -3.80 -16.84 -13.35
CA SER A 81 -4.04 -15.53 -12.78
C SER A 81 -4.79 -15.63 -11.45
N TYR A 82 -4.48 -14.72 -10.54
CA TYR A 82 -5.18 -14.55 -9.28
C TYR A 82 -5.53 -13.08 -9.12
N SER A 83 -6.80 -12.77 -8.90
CA SER A 83 -7.28 -11.39 -8.77
C SER A 83 -8.00 -11.15 -7.45
N ILE A 84 -7.88 -9.92 -6.98
CA ILE A 84 -8.65 -9.38 -5.87
C ILE A 84 -9.25 -8.07 -6.35
N SER A 85 -10.57 -8.03 -6.53
CA SER A 85 -11.32 -6.82 -6.82
C SER A 85 -11.91 -6.27 -5.54
N GLN A 86 -11.75 -4.99 -5.29
CA GLN A 86 -12.31 -4.28 -4.14
C GLN A 86 -12.91 -2.95 -4.60
N ARG A 87 -13.56 -2.24 -3.70
CA ARG A 87 -14.11 -0.92 -4.01
C ARG A 87 -13.02 -0.01 -4.56
N GLY A 88 -13.23 0.52 -5.75
CA GLY A 88 -12.34 1.48 -6.40
C GLY A 88 -11.06 0.91 -7.04
N SER A 89 -10.73 -0.39 -6.85
CA SER A 89 -9.48 -0.95 -7.39
C SER A 89 -9.46 -2.47 -7.51
N ALA A 90 -8.57 -2.99 -8.34
CA ALA A 90 -8.26 -4.42 -8.38
C ALA A 90 -6.75 -4.66 -8.46
N LEU A 91 -6.33 -5.79 -7.90
CA LEU A 91 -4.98 -6.32 -8.02
C LEU A 91 -5.05 -7.68 -8.73
N ILE A 92 -4.37 -7.82 -9.84
CA ILE A 92 -4.33 -9.05 -10.64
C ILE A 92 -2.87 -9.50 -10.73
N LYS A 93 -2.59 -10.69 -10.19
CA LYS A 93 -1.29 -11.36 -10.32
C LYS A 93 -1.37 -12.35 -11.46
N LEU A 94 -0.54 -12.15 -12.47
CA LEU A 94 -0.34 -13.06 -13.58
C LEU A 94 0.95 -13.83 -13.36
N LYS A 95 0.91 -15.15 -13.55
CA LYS A 95 2.12 -15.98 -13.63
C LYS A 95 2.24 -16.61 -15.02
N LEU A 96 3.45 -16.57 -15.57
CA LEU A 96 3.81 -17.29 -16.77
C LEU A 96 4.61 -18.56 -16.43
N ASN A 97 4.63 -19.52 -17.34
CA ASN A 97 5.43 -20.73 -17.19
C ASN A 97 6.94 -20.42 -17.24
N ASP A 98 7.71 -21.03 -16.33
CA ASP A 98 9.15 -20.81 -16.11
C ASP A 98 10.07 -21.08 -17.34
N SER A 99 9.52 -21.57 -18.46
CA SER A 99 10.27 -21.99 -19.66
C SER A 99 10.30 -20.93 -20.77
N ILE A 100 9.81 -19.72 -20.52
CA ILE A 100 9.56 -18.69 -21.54
C ILE A 100 10.44 -17.47 -21.30
N ASN A 101 10.94 -16.85 -22.38
CA ASN A 101 11.60 -15.55 -22.32
C ASN A 101 10.53 -14.45 -22.15
N SER A 102 10.40 -13.94 -20.92
CA SER A 102 9.26 -13.14 -20.49
C SER A 102 9.30 -11.69 -20.95
N GLU A 103 10.46 -11.15 -21.33
CA GLU A 103 10.60 -9.74 -21.74
C GLU A 103 9.71 -9.40 -22.96
N ASN A 104 9.73 -10.27 -23.97
CA ASN A 104 8.88 -10.12 -25.16
C ASN A 104 7.40 -10.35 -24.84
N LYS A 105 7.08 -11.13 -23.79
CA LYS A 105 5.70 -11.39 -23.35
C LYS A 105 5.12 -10.21 -22.59
N TRP A 106 5.94 -9.50 -21.80
CA TRP A 106 5.53 -8.28 -21.12
C TRP A 106 5.16 -7.16 -22.09
N GLN A 107 5.85 -7.05 -23.22
CA GLN A 107 5.44 -6.14 -24.29
C GLN A 107 4.10 -6.55 -24.91
N GLN A 108 3.87 -7.85 -25.14
CA GLN A 108 2.58 -8.36 -25.64
C GLN A 108 1.43 -8.11 -24.65
N LEU A 109 1.66 -8.35 -23.35
CA LEU A 109 0.72 -8.04 -22.28
C LEU A 109 0.32 -6.56 -22.31
N ARG A 110 1.31 -5.65 -22.31
CA ARG A 110 1.06 -4.20 -22.39
C ARG A 110 0.27 -3.84 -23.65
N GLY A 111 0.61 -4.42 -24.80
CA GLY A 111 -0.13 -4.21 -26.05
C GLY A 111 -1.59 -4.65 -25.97
N ARG A 112 -1.87 -5.83 -25.41
CA ARG A 112 -3.23 -6.35 -25.24
C ARG A 112 -4.08 -5.48 -24.31
N ILE A 113 -3.53 -5.12 -23.14
CA ILE A 113 -4.23 -4.27 -22.19
C ILE A 113 -4.48 -2.87 -22.76
N ASN A 114 -3.50 -2.29 -23.48
CA ASN A 114 -3.70 -1.01 -24.16
C ASN A 114 -4.82 -1.07 -25.21
N ASN A 115 -4.93 -2.17 -25.96
CA ASN A 115 -6.03 -2.36 -26.91
C ASN A 115 -7.39 -2.57 -26.22
N LEU A 116 -7.39 -3.13 -25.01
CA LEU A 116 -8.61 -3.32 -24.21
C LEU A 116 -9.15 -2.00 -23.65
N GLN A 117 -8.31 -0.95 -23.55
CA GLN A 117 -8.66 0.33 -22.91
C GLN A 117 -9.95 0.94 -23.46
N ASP A 118 -10.21 0.84 -24.76
CA ASP A 118 -11.43 1.37 -25.41
C ASP A 118 -12.71 0.62 -25.01
N SER A 119 -12.58 -0.60 -24.48
CA SER A 119 -13.69 -1.43 -24.01
C SER A 119 -13.93 -1.32 -22.49
N LEU A 120 -13.02 -0.67 -21.76
CA LEU A 120 -13.14 -0.43 -20.33
C LEU A 120 -13.97 0.84 -20.08
N PRO A 121 -14.65 0.96 -18.91
CA PRO A 121 -15.30 2.19 -18.51
C PRO A 121 -14.37 3.41 -18.50
N GLN A 122 -14.95 4.61 -18.64
CA GLN A 122 -14.20 5.85 -18.47
C GLN A 122 -13.65 5.96 -17.03
N ASN A 123 -12.51 6.61 -16.87
CA ASN A 123 -11.78 6.78 -15.60
C ASN A 123 -11.19 5.48 -15.01
N VAL A 124 -10.99 4.44 -15.84
CA VAL A 124 -10.19 3.28 -15.48
C VAL A 124 -8.73 3.51 -15.84
N GLU A 125 -7.85 3.40 -14.85
CA GLU A 125 -6.40 3.39 -15.04
C GLU A 125 -5.85 2.01 -14.74
N VAL A 126 -5.02 1.48 -15.65
CA VAL A 126 -4.38 0.17 -15.49
C VAL A 126 -2.87 0.34 -15.48
N LEU A 127 -2.23 -0.05 -14.38
CA LEU A 127 -0.78 -0.03 -14.22
C LEU A 127 -0.24 -1.46 -14.23
N ILE A 128 0.74 -1.73 -15.08
CA ILE A 128 1.36 -3.05 -15.21
C ILE A 128 2.79 -2.97 -14.69
N SER A 129 3.03 -3.63 -13.56
CA SER A 129 4.39 -3.89 -13.05
C SER A 129 4.83 -5.28 -13.47
N THR A 130 5.95 -5.35 -14.20
CA THR A 130 6.63 -6.61 -14.55
C THR A 130 7.98 -6.70 -13.85
N GLU A 131 8.26 -5.76 -12.96
CA GLU A 131 9.35 -5.89 -12.02
C GLU A 131 8.93 -6.95 -11.00
N PRO A 132 9.81 -7.90 -10.64
CA PRO A 132 9.59 -8.72 -9.46
C PRO A 132 9.24 -7.79 -8.30
N ALA A 133 8.32 -8.18 -7.42
CA ALA A 133 8.17 -7.50 -6.15
C ALA A 133 9.58 -7.42 -5.55
N THR A 134 10.17 -6.22 -5.54
CA THR A 134 11.51 -6.04 -4.98
C THR A 134 11.33 -6.20 -3.50
N SER A 135 11.57 -7.42 -3.00
CA SER A 135 11.74 -7.64 -1.58
C SER A 135 12.81 -6.66 -1.14
N GLU A 136 12.42 -5.68 -0.33
CA GLU A 136 13.37 -4.77 0.31
C GLU A 136 14.49 -5.63 0.94
N ASP A 137 15.75 -5.32 0.63
CA ASP A 137 16.89 -6.18 0.98
C ASP A 137 17.28 -6.03 2.46
N PHE A 138 16.92 -4.90 3.07
CA PHE A 138 17.13 -4.62 4.49
C PHE A 138 16.08 -3.67 5.06
N LEU A 139 15.86 -3.77 6.38
CA LEU A 139 14.98 -2.90 7.14
C LEU A 139 15.65 -2.49 8.45
N PHE A 140 15.66 -1.18 8.72
CA PHE A 140 16.13 -0.61 9.97
C PHE A 140 15.06 0.28 10.59
N THR A 141 14.89 0.22 11.91
CA THR A 141 14.09 1.18 12.65
C THR A 141 14.98 2.15 13.41
N ILE A 142 14.61 3.42 13.31
CA ILE A 142 15.23 4.53 14.03
C ILE A 142 14.20 5.00 15.05
N TRP A 143 14.52 4.89 16.32
CA TRP A 143 13.56 5.10 17.39
C TRP A 143 14.23 5.70 18.64
N ASN A 144 13.42 6.24 19.54
CA ASN A 144 13.86 6.85 20.79
C ASN A 144 12.74 6.70 21.84
N GLU A 145 13.12 6.41 23.09
CA GLU A 145 12.22 6.35 24.24
C GLU A 145 11.79 7.78 24.66
N GLY A 146 10.54 8.15 24.38
CA GLY A 146 10.01 9.48 24.75
C GLY A 146 10.61 10.67 23.97
N GLY A 147 11.33 10.41 22.88
CA GLY A 147 11.90 11.44 22.00
C GLY A 147 10.86 12.18 21.14
N ARG A 148 11.25 13.35 20.59
CA ARG A 148 10.41 14.11 19.66
C ARG A 148 10.40 13.42 18.29
N TYR A 149 9.22 13.17 17.72
CA TYR A 149 9.07 12.54 16.39
C TYR A 149 9.81 13.30 15.28
N THR A 150 9.83 14.63 15.35
CA THR A 150 10.55 15.49 14.40
C THR A 150 12.04 15.19 14.38
N GLN A 151 12.64 14.92 15.53
CA GLN A 151 14.05 14.55 15.64
C GLN A 151 14.32 13.21 14.95
N LEU A 152 13.43 12.22 15.11
CA LEU A 152 13.59 10.91 14.45
C LEU A 152 13.56 11.04 12.93
N ILE A 153 12.76 11.95 12.38
CA ILE A 153 12.73 12.22 10.93
C ILE A 153 14.04 12.85 10.47
N GLU A 154 14.56 13.84 11.22
CA GLU A 154 15.84 14.48 10.91
C GLU A 154 17.00 13.48 10.95
N ASP A 155 17.05 12.67 12.00
CA ASP A 155 18.03 11.59 12.16
C ASP A 155 17.92 10.58 11.00
N ALA A 156 16.70 10.18 10.62
CA ALA A 156 16.48 9.28 9.48
C ALA A 156 16.90 9.88 8.13
N LYS A 157 16.67 11.17 7.91
CA LYS A 157 17.15 11.88 6.71
C LYS A 157 18.67 11.92 6.66
N TYR A 158 19.31 12.19 7.79
CA TYR A 158 20.76 12.17 7.90
C TYR A 158 21.32 10.77 7.62
N ILE A 159 20.81 9.74 8.29
CA ILE A 159 21.22 8.33 8.06
C ILE A 159 21.02 7.95 6.59
N LYS A 160 19.86 8.30 6.01
CA LYS A 160 19.58 8.06 4.59
C LYS A 160 20.62 8.70 3.70
N GLN A 161 20.99 9.95 3.95
CA GLN A 161 21.96 10.69 3.15
C GLN A 161 23.34 10.01 3.18
N GLU A 162 23.81 9.62 4.36
CA GLU A 162 25.11 8.94 4.52
C GLU A 162 25.14 7.58 3.81
N ILE A 163 24.10 6.76 4.00
CA ILE A 163 24.04 5.40 3.43
C ILE A 163 23.77 5.42 1.91
N SER A 164 23.06 6.43 1.41
CA SER A 164 22.76 6.58 -0.02
C SER A 164 24.01 6.66 -0.91
N SER A 165 25.15 7.05 -0.33
CA SER A 165 26.42 7.18 -1.04
C SER A 165 27.11 5.85 -1.34
N LEU A 166 26.66 4.74 -0.73
CA LEU A 166 27.36 3.46 -0.81
C LEU A 166 27.26 2.81 -2.21
N PRO A 167 28.39 2.36 -2.80
CA PRO A 167 28.39 1.65 -4.07
C PRO A 167 27.60 0.35 -3.95
N GLY A 168 26.62 0.17 -4.84
CA GLY A 168 25.82 -1.06 -4.88
C GLY A 168 24.44 -0.97 -4.24
N LEU A 169 24.09 0.17 -3.62
CA LEU A 169 22.72 0.47 -3.23
C LEU A 169 21.91 0.99 -4.42
N SER A 170 20.72 0.44 -4.65
CA SER A 170 19.81 0.85 -5.72
C SER A 170 18.83 1.92 -5.25
N SER A 171 18.27 1.75 -4.06
CA SER A 171 17.32 2.71 -3.50
C SER A 171 17.31 2.64 -1.97
N ILE A 172 16.91 3.75 -1.34
CA ILE A 172 16.64 3.83 0.09
C ILE A 172 15.47 4.78 0.34
N LYS A 173 14.51 4.34 1.15
CA LYS A 173 13.24 4.99 1.42
C LYS A 173 13.06 5.15 2.93
N ILE A 174 12.40 6.25 3.28
CA ILE A 174 11.95 6.53 4.65
C ILE A 174 10.45 6.28 4.67
N ILE A 175 10.01 5.49 5.64
CA ILE A 175 8.62 5.15 5.93
C ILE A 175 8.33 5.67 7.34
N GLY A 176 7.19 6.32 7.52
CA GLY A 176 6.87 7.02 8.77
C GLY A 176 7.19 8.51 8.76
N GLU A 177 7.62 9.10 7.64
CA GLU A 177 7.81 10.55 7.59
C GLU A 177 6.45 11.27 7.76
N GLN A 178 6.32 12.06 8.84
CA GLN A 178 5.11 12.85 9.10
C GLN A 178 5.22 14.21 8.41
N ILE A 179 4.60 14.33 7.24
CA ILE A 179 4.43 15.60 6.56
C ILE A 179 3.33 16.38 7.29
N GLN A 180 3.65 17.59 7.74
CA GLN A 180 2.66 18.49 8.34
C GLN A 180 1.87 19.20 7.25
N GLU A 181 0.60 19.45 7.50
CA GLU A 181 -0.28 20.33 6.74
C GLU A 181 -0.91 21.36 7.68
N ILE A 182 -1.32 22.49 7.13
CA ILE A 182 -2.14 23.45 7.87
C ILE A 182 -3.59 23.08 7.62
N ARG A 183 -4.28 22.62 8.66
CA ARG A 183 -5.70 22.28 8.57
C ARG A 183 -6.55 23.48 8.94
N VAL A 184 -7.38 23.92 8.01
CA VAL A 184 -8.48 24.86 8.24
C VAL A 184 -9.73 24.03 8.45
N GLN A 185 -10.00 23.69 9.70
CA GLN A 185 -11.15 22.89 10.09
C GLN A 185 -12.38 23.78 10.28
N VAL A 186 -13.28 23.75 9.32
CA VAL A 186 -14.46 24.62 9.27
C VAL A 186 -15.56 24.08 10.18
N ASP A 187 -16.05 24.95 11.05
CA ASP A 187 -17.17 24.72 11.94
C ASP A 187 -18.47 24.95 11.17
N LEU A 188 -19.15 23.86 10.83
CA LEU A 188 -20.35 23.92 9.99
C LEU A 188 -21.50 24.67 10.65
N ASP A 189 -21.62 24.62 11.98
CA ASP A 189 -22.62 25.38 12.71
C ASP A 189 -22.34 26.87 12.54
N LYS A 190 -21.11 27.32 12.80
CA LYS A 190 -20.72 28.73 12.61
C LYS A 190 -20.86 29.18 11.17
N LEU A 191 -20.41 28.38 10.21
CA LEU A 191 -20.55 28.69 8.78
C LEU A 191 -22.01 28.84 8.39
N ASN A 192 -22.90 27.97 8.87
CA ASN A 192 -24.32 28.01 8.56
C ASN A 192 -25.06 29.21 9.18
N HIS A 193 -24.49 29.91 10.17
CA HIS A 193 -25.04 31.19 10.66
C HIS A 193 -24.88 32.31 9.62
N TYR A 194 -23.87 32.24 8.75
CA TYR A 194 -23.66 33.19 7.67
C TYR A 194 -24.35 32.69 6.40
N LYS A 195 -25.37 33.41 5.92
CA LYS A 195 -26.18 32.96 4.77
C LYS A 195 -25.43 33.12 3.45
N GLU A 196 -24.52 34.07 3.40
CA GLU A 196 -23.82 34.58 2.22
C GLU A 196 -22.49 33.84 1.94
N ILE A 197 -22.07 32.95 2.84
CA ILE A 197 -20.75 32.31 2.81
C ILE A 197 -20.89 30.80 2.72
N SER A 198 -20.07 30.19 1.87
CA SER A 198 -19.92 28.74 1.71
C SER A 198 -18.47 28.30 1.93
N MET A 199 -18.25 26.98 2.08
CA MET A 199 -16.90 26.41 2.11
C MET A 199 -16.07 26.76 0.87
N LYS A 200 -16.73 26.86 -0.30
CA LYS A 200 -16.09 27.23 -1.58
C LYS A 200 -15.56 28.66 -1.56
N ASP A 201 -16.21 29.55 -0.82
CA ASP A 201 -15.75 30.93 -0.65
C ASP A 201 -14.52 30.99 0.26
N ILE A 202 -14.43 30.13 1.26
CA ILE A 202 -13.23 29.99 2.10
C ILE A 202 -12.03 29.53 1.26
N LEU A 203 -12.21 28.48 0.43
CA LEU A 203 -11.18 28.00 -0.49
C LEU A 203 -10.66 29.12 -1.39
N LYS A 204 -11.57 29.83 -2.07
CA LYS A 204 -11.23 30.94 -2.97
C LYS A 204 -10.54 32.08 -2.23
N ALA A 205 -11.01 32.45 -1.04
CA ALA A 205 -10.41 33.51 -0.26
C ALA A 205 -8.96 33.19 0.12
N LEU A 206 -8.68 31.95 0.53
CA LEU A 206 -7.33 31.48 0.86
C LEU A 206 -6.43 31.39 -0.39
N GLU A 207 -6.95 30.89 -1.50
CA GLU A 207 -6.24 30.84 -2.77
C GLU A 207 -5.84 32.25 -3.23
N MET A 208 -6.80 33.20 -3.25
CA MET A 208 -6.57 34.59 -3.62
C MET A 208 -5.62 35.31 -2.66
N ALA A 209 -5.71 35.05 -1.36
CA ALA A 209 -4.82 35.65 -0.36
C ALA A 209 -3.37 35.16 -0.49
N ASN A 210 -3.15 33.96 -1.05
CA ASN A 210 -1.81 33.44 -1.29
C ASN A 210 -1.26 33.76 -2.70
N MET A 211 -2.04 34.41 -3.57
CA MET A 211 -1.54 34.84 -4.88
C MET A 211 -0.50 35.95 -4.70
N SER A 212 0.76 35.65 -5.04
CA SER A 212 1.78 36.68 -5.18
C SER A 212 1.45 37.54 -6.41
N ILE A 213 1.18 38.82 -6.21
CA ILE A 213 1.04 39.77 -7.32
C ILE A 213 2.45 40.07 -7.87
N LEU A 214 2.52 40.32 -9.19
CA LEU A 214 3.75 40.50 -9.98
C LEU A 214 4.76 41.45 -9.32
N GLN A 215 6.02 41.02 -9.29
CA GLN A 215 7.16 41.91 -9.05
C GLN A 215 7.39 42.72 -10.33
N THR A 216 7.22 44.04 -10.26
CA THR A 216 7.56 44.92 -11.38
C THR A 216 8.69 45.83 -10.96
N ALA A 217 9.70 45.96 -11.80
CA ALA A 217 10.70 47.00 -11.65
C ALA A 217 10.12 48.31 -12.20
N ILE A 218 10.25 49.39 -11.44
CA ILE A 218 9.99 50.75 -11.90
C ILE A 218 11.32 51.50 -11.91
N ASN A 219 11.60 52.23 -12.98
CA ASN A 219 12.76 53.11 -13.03
C ASN A 219 12.38 54.49 -12.48
N ILE A 220 13.02 54.87 -11.39
CA ILE A 220 12.91 56.22 -10.81
C ILE A 220 14.31 56.82 -10.78
N ASN A 221 14.54 57.90 -11.53
CA ASN A 221 15.83 58.62 -11.58
C ASN A 221 17.04 57.72 -11.90
N ASP A 222 16.96 56.90 -12.96
CA ASP A 222 17.99 55.92 -13.36
C ASP A 222 18.33 54.87 -12.27
N VAL A 223 17.46 54.70 -11.27
CA VAL A 223 17.52 53.63 -10.28
C VAL A 223 16.37 52.67 -10.52
N GLU A 224 16.72 51.39 -10.72
CA GLU A 224 15.76 50.31 -10.80
C GLU A 224 15.23 49.99 -9.39
N VAL A 225 13.94 50.24 -9.15
CA VAL A 225 13.28 49.95 -7.88
C VAL A 225 12.30 48.81 -8.08
N ASN A 226 12.53 47.70 -7.38
CA ASN A 226 11.60 46.57 -7.38
C ASN A 226 10.37 46.92 -6.54
N LEU A 227 9.21 46.95 -7.17
CA LEU A 227 7.93 47.11 -6.51
C LEU A 227 7.37 45.72 -6.20
N ASN A 228 7.49 45.33 -4.95
CA ASN A 228 6.88 44.11 -4.42
C ASN A 228 5.49 44.43 -3.90
N THR A 229 4.48 43.77 -4.44
CA THR A 229 3.10 43.82 -3.93
C THR A 229 2.89 42.67 -2.94
N SER A 230 1.80 42.76 -2.15
CA SER A 230 1.50 42.05 -0.89
C SER A 230 2.24 40.73 -0.59
N LYS A 231 2.60 40.58 0.69
CA LYS A 231 3.16 39.34 1.26
C LYS A 231 2.15 38.19 1.08
N ALA A 232 2.58 37.11 0.44
CA ALA A 232 1.86 35.83 0.45
C ALA A 232 1.63 35.34 1.89
N LEU A 233 0.70 34.40 2.08
CA LEU A 233 0.38 33.86 3.40
C LEU A 233 1.65 33.26 4.03
N SER A 234 2.09 33.86 5.14
CA SER A 234 3.41 33.62 5.74
C SER A 234 3.35 33.17 7.20
N SER A 235 2.14 32.99 7.73
CA SER A 235 1.89 32.52 9.09
C SER A 235 0.47 31.98 9.21
N LEU A 236 0.21 31.21 10.28
CA LEU A 236 -1.15 30.77 10.63
C LEU A 236 -2.07 31.96 10.91
N GLU A 237 -1.54 33.07 11.43
CA GLU A 237 -2.31 34.28 11.71
C GLU A 237 -2.76 34.96 10.41
N ASP A 238 -1.95 34.93 9.34
CA ASP A 238 -2.34 35.45 8.03
C ASP A 238 -3.52 34.63 7.46
N ILE A 239 -3.43 33.30 7.57
CA ILE A 239 -4.51 32.38 7.17
C ILE A 239 -5.77 32.66 7.98
N ALA A 240 -5.65 32.74 9.31
CA ALA A 240 -6.76 33.01 10.22
C ALA A 240 -7.45 34.36 9.95
N ASN A 241 -6.69 35.39 9.57
CA ASN A 241 -7.21 36.72 9.29
C ASN A 241 -7.67 36.95 7.85
N THR A 242 -7.55 35.95 6.97
CA THR A 242 -8.02 36.04 5.59
C THR A 242 -9.51 36.37 5.57
N ILE A 243 -9.87 37.43 4.85
CA ILE A 243 -11.26 37.90 4.73
C ILE A 243 -11.97 37.02 3.70
N ILE A 244 -13.06 36.39 4.10
CA ILE A 244 -13.90 35.58 3.23
C ILE A 244 -14.97 36.44 2.55
N TYR A 245 -15.58 37.33 3.34
CA TYR A 245 -16.72 38.13 2.90
C TYR A 245 -16.76 39.46 3.65
N ILE A 246 -17.27 40.49 2.98
CA ILE A 246 -17.56 41.80 3.58
C ILE A 246 -19.04 42.09 3.32
N SER A 247 -19.80 42.29 4.39
CA SER A 247 -21.22 42.65 4.29
C SER A 247 -21.37 44.01 3.62
N PRO A 248 -22.08 44.12 2.48
CA PRO A 248 -22.36 45.41 1.84
C PRO A 248 -23.20 46.33 2.72
N GLU A 249 -24.02 45.76 3.61
CA GLU A 249 -24.95 46.50 4.48
C GLU A 249 -24.26 47.04 5.73
N SER A 250 -23.49 46.21 6.44
CA SER A 250 -22.87 46.59 7.72
C SER A 250 -21.41 47.00 7.60
N GLY A 251 -20.74 46.70 6.49
CA GLY A 251 -19.28 46.83 6.34
C GLY A 251 -18.48 45.84 7.20
N GLY A 252 -19.16 44.95 7.94
CA GLY A 252 -18.51 43.92 8.75
C GLY A 252 -17.81 42.88 7.87
N ALA A 253 -16.57 42.54 8.22
CA ALA A 253 -15.79 41.51 7.55
C ALA A 253 -15.89 40.19 8.32
N VAL A 254 -16.14 39.10 7.61
CA VAL A 254 -16.05 37.72 8.11
C VAL A 254 -14.72 37.14 7.66
N ARG A 255 -13.95 36.61 8.60
CA ARG A 255 -12.62 36.03 8.41
C ARG A 255 -12.65 34.52 8.60
N VAL A 256 -11.61 33.84 8.14
CA VAL A 256 -11.45 32.38 8.31
C VAL A 256 -11.59 31.96 9.77
N LYS A 257 -10.96 32.68 10.71
CA LYS A 257 -11.07 32.38 12.16
C LYS A 257 -12.47 32.51 12.76
N ASP A 258 -13.38 33.23 12.09
CA ASP A 258 -14.75 33.40 12.57
C ASP A 258 -15.59 32.14 12.32
N VAL A 259 -15.18 31.31 11.34
CA VAL A 259 -15.90 30.10 10.91
C VAL A 259 -15.06 28.82 10.97
N ALA A 260 -13.75 28.90 11.25
CA ALA A 260 -12.86 27.75 11.22
C ALA A 260 -11.77 27.82 12.31
N ASN A 261 -11.27 26.66 12.69
CA ASN A 261 -10.06 26.52 13.50
C ASN A 261 -8.86 26.22 12.59
N ILE A 262 -7.72 26.88 12.83
CA ILE A 262 -6.52 26.73 12.00
C ILE A 262 -5.43 26.09 12.87
N THR A 263 -5.08 24.83 12.57
CA THR A 263 -4.07 24.08 13.33
C THR A 263 -3.06 23.41 12.42
N TRP A 264 -1.89 23.13 12.98
CA TRP A 264 -0.94 22.20 12.37
C TRP A 264 -1.45 20.78 12.60
N GLU A 265 -1.55 20.00 11.53
CA GLU A 265 -1.97 18.61 11.60
C GLU A 265 -1.04 17.76 10.74
N PRO A 266 -0.73 16.52 11.15
CA PRO A 266 -0.14 15.55 10.26
C PRO A 266 -1.09 15.27 9.08
N LYS A 267 -0.55 15.23 7.86
CA LYS A 267 -1.30 14.81 6.67
C LYS A 267 -1.90 13.42 6.88
N GLU A 268 -3.15 13.20 6.47
CA GLU A 268 -3.88 11.94 6.71
C GLU A 268 -3.23 10.73 6.03
N THR A 269 -2.43 10.97 4.99
CA THR A 269 -1.64 9.94 4.31
C THR A 269 -0.35 9.57 5.02
N ASN A 270 -0.05 10.20 6.16
CA ASN A 270 1.13 9.88 6.94
C ASN A 270 0.99 8.46 7.50
N GLU A 271 2.03 7.68 7.27
CA GLU A 271 2.21 6.39 7.91
C GLU A 271 2.84 6.66 9.29
N ILE A 272 2.38 5.97 10.32
CA ILE A 272 2.97 6.07 11.66
C ILE A 272 3.69 4.76 11.90
N VAL A 273 4.99 4.81 12.18
CA VAL A 273 5.79 3.62 12.51
C VAL A 273 6.08 3.70 14.01
N LYS A 274 5.98 2.56 14.70
CA LYS A 274 6.48 2.40 16.06
C LYS A 274 7.50 1.28 16.12
N HIS A 275 8.28 1.23 17.18
CA HIS A 275 9.19 0.15 17.51
C HIS A 275 9.01 -0.16 19.00
N ASN A 276 8.54 -1.36 19.32
CA ASN A 276 8.24 -1.77 20.71
C ASN A 276 7.35 -0.78 21.48
N GLY A 277 6.30 -0.26 20.84
CA GLY A 277 5.36 0.70 21.44
C GLY A 277 5.78 2.18 21.35
N GLU A 278 7.08 2.46 21.16
CA GLU A 278 7.66 3.79 21.01
C GLU A 278 7.60 4.27 19.55
N ASN A 279 7.58 5.57 19.33
CA ASN A 279 7.58 6.11 17.97
C ASN A 279 8.89 5.78 17.23
N ALA A 280 8.78 5.43 15.96
CA ALA A 280 9.91 5.09 15.12
C ALA A 280 9.76 5.63 13.69
N ILE A 281 10.85 5.56 12.95
CA ILE A 281 10.94 5.75 11.52
C ILE A 281 11.56 4.49 10.92
N LEU A 282 10.97 3.97 9.86
CA LEU A 282 11.46 2.78 9.16
C LEU A 282 12.29 3.23 7.94
N LEU A 283 13.52 2.74 7.86
CA LEU A 283 14.43 2.95 6.76
C LEU A 283 14.62 1.63 6.02
N THR A 284 14.31 1.64 4.72
CA THR A 284 14.33 0.43 3.88
C THR A 284 15.07 0.67 2.59
N GLY A 285 15.69 -0.34 2.01
CA GLY A 285 16.33 -0.21 0.70
C GLY A 285 16.59 -1.50 -0.03
N SER A 286 17.05 -1.36 -1.27
CA SER A 286 17.36 -2.48 -2.18
C SER A 286 18.76 -2.34 -2.77
N PHE A 287 19.41 -3.48 -3.02
CA PHE A 287 20.72 -3.57 -3.67
C PHE A 287 20.58 -3.60 -5.19
N LYS A 288 21.60 -3.08 -5.89
CA LYS A 288 21.70 -3.20 -7.35
C LYS A 288 21.86 -4.66 -7.74
N LYS A 289 21.26 -5.05 -8.88
CA LYS A 289 21.45 -6.39 -9.48
C LYS A 289 22.95 -6.69 -9.63
N ASN A 290 23.33 -7.94 -9.37
CA ASN A 290 24.70 -8.46 -9.46
C ASN A 290 25.74 -7.87 -8.49
N THR A 291 25.31 -7.32 -7.34
CA THR A 291 26.25 -6.88 -6.29
C THR A 291 26.39 -7.92 -5.18
N ASP A 292 27.54 -7.95 -4.51
CA ASP A 292 27.75 -8.76 -3.32
C ASP A 292 26.91 -8.20 -2.15
N LYS A 293 25.74 -8.81 -1.93
CA LYS A 293 24.78 -8.39 -0.91
C LYS A 293 25.35 -8.51 0.51
N ILE A 294 26.26 -9.45 0.76
CA ILE A 294 26.87 -9.65 2.08
C ILE A 294 27.83 -8.49 2.35
N ALA A 295 28.74 -8.22 1.40
CA ALA A 295 29.73 -7.15 1.53
C ALA A 295 29.07 -5.77 1.72
N ILE A 296 28.03 -5.44 0.94
CA ILE A 296 27.31 -4.17 1.11
C ILE A 296 26.61 -4.11 2.47
N SER A 297 25.96 -5.20 2.90
CA SER A 297 25.28 -5.21 4.20
C SER A 297 26.25 -4.98 5.36
N GLN A 298 27.44 -5.56 5.31
CA GLN A 298 28.48 -5.33 6.31
C GLN A 298 28.98 -3.88 6.29
N GLU A 299 29.15 -3.28 5.11
CA GLU A 299 29.49 -1.86 4.99
C GLU A 299 28.38 -0.97 5.56
N ILE A 300 27.11 -1.26 5.28
CA ILE A 300 25.96 -0.54 5.86
C ILE A 300 25.99 -0.64 7.39
N GLU A 301 26.14 -1.85 7.93
CA GLU A 301 26.20 -2.06 9.39
C GLU A 301 27.37 -1.31 10.02
N SER A 302 28.55 -1.29 9.37
CA SER A 302 29.69 -0.50 9.83
C SER A 302 29.40 1.00 9.84
N ARG A 303 28.81 1.54 8.77
CA ARG A 303 28.43 2.96 8.69
C ARG A 303 27.40 3.33 9.74
N LEU A 304 26.45 2.45 10.00
CA LEU A 304 25.43 2.66 11.01
C LEU A 304 26.02 2.71 12.43
N ILE A 305 27.07 1.94 12.72
CA ILE A 305 27.79 2.02 14.01
C ILE A 305 28.46 3.40 14.17
N ASP A 306 29.10 3.91 13.12
CA ASP A 306 29.73 5.23 13.15
C ASP A 306 28.66 6.34 13.31
N ILE A 307 27.58 6.28 12.53
CA ILE A 307 26.47 7.24 12.61
C ILE A 307 25.78 7.18 13.98
N GLN A 308 25.61 5.99 14.56
CA GLN A 308 25.04 5.81 15.90
C GLN A 308 25.85 6.52 16.99
N ALA A 309 27.16 6.73 16.78
CA ALA A 309 28.01 7.51 17.68
C ALA A 309 27.84 9.03 17.51
N ASP A 310 27.46 9.49 16.32
CA ASP A 310 27.24 10.91 15.99
C ASP A 310 25.81 11.38 16.32
N LEU A 311 24.85 10.45 16.41
CA LEU A 311 23.47 10.74 16.78
C LEU A 311 23.32 11.11 18.26
N SER A 312 22.17 11.72 18.60
CA SER A 312 21.83 12.00 20.00
C SER A 312 21.89 10.71 20.82
N SER A 313 22.33 10.79 22.09
CA SER A 313 22.48 9.60 22.96
C SER A 313 21.18 8.82 23.24
N GLN A 314 20.05 9.32 22.76
CA GLN A 314 18.73 8.74 22.93
C GLN A 314 18.20 8.05 21.65
N THR A 315 18.76 8.38 20.48
CA THR A 315 18.35 7.75 19.21
C THR A 315 19.01 6.39 19.09
N LYS A 316 18.24 5.36 18.79
CA LYS A 316 18.70 3.99 18.59
C LYS A 316 18.36 3.53 17.17
N ILE A 317 19.25 2.76 16.57
CA ILE A 317 19.06 2.13 15.27
C ILE A 317 19.07 0.62 15.45
N ASP A 318 17.94 -0.03 15.14
CA ASP A 318 17.82 -1.48 15.17
C ASP A 318 17.58 -2.05 13.77
N GLN A 319 18.27 -3.12 13.43
CA GLN A 319 18.07 -3.84 12.18
C GLN A 319 17.03 -4.93 12.37
N LEU A 320 15.94 -4.83 11.60
CA LEU A 320 14.81 -5.75 11.71
C LEU A 320 14.92 -6.90 10.71
N PHE A 321 15.47 -6.60 9.53
CA PHE A 321 15.61 -7.55 8.45
C PHE A 321 16.87 -7.26 7.64
N SER A 322 17.52 -8.33 7.20
CA SER A 322 18.51 -8.26 6.12
C SER A 322 18.60 -9.60 5.40
N GLN A 323 18.60 -9.56 4.07
CA GLN A 323 18.80 -10.77 3.26
C GLN A 323 20.18 -11.39 3.46
N SER A 324 21.20 -10.59 3.80
CA SER A 324 22.57 -11.08 4.00
C SER A 324 22.72 -11.92 5.28
N ARG A 325 22.11 -11.51 6.40
CA ARG A 325 22.15 -12.28 7.67
C ARG A 325 21.47 -13.63 7.57
N LYS A 326 20.48 -13.78 6.68
CA LYS A 326 19.85 -15.08 6.39
C LYS A 326 20.82 -16.07 5.71
N LEU A 327 21.87 -15.57 5.04
CA LEU A 327 22.96 -16.38 4.51
C LEU A 327 23.94 -16.84 5.61
N GLU A 328 24.14 -16.03 6.66
CA GLU A 328 24.98 -16.39 7.82
C GLU A 328 24.27 -17.31 8.84
N SER A 329 22.94 -17.14 9.02
CA SER A 329 22.14 -17.77 10.08
C SER A 329 21.42 -19.07 9.69
N PHE A 330 22.02 -19.91 8.83
CA PHE A 330 21.59 -21.32 8.77
C PHE A 330 21.75 -22.06 10.12
N SER A 331 22.29 -21.39 11.15
CA SER A 331 22.51 -21.95 12.49
C SER A 331 22.48 -20.89 13.61
N SER A 332 21.39 -20.15 13.84
CA SER A 332 20.98 -19.71 15.21
C SER A 332 19.77 -18.79 15.19
N ARG A 333 18.87 -19.02 16.16
CA ARG A 333 17.58 -18.37 16.41
C ARG A 333 17.71 -17.01 17.12
N ASP A 334 16.57 -16.33 17.13
CA ASP A 334 16.13 -15.25 18.02
C ASP A 334 16.37 -13.83 17.48
N ASN A 335 15.28 -13.19 17.02
CA ASN A 335 14.86 -11.82 17.39
C ASN A 335 13.55 -11.42 16.67
N LEU A 336 12.51 -11.09 17.45
CA LEU A 336 11.22 -10.54 17.00
C LEU A 336 11.24 -9.01 17.11
N THR A 337 10.59 -8.28 16.21
CA THR A 337 10.38 -6.83 16.37
C THR A 337 8.97 -6.40 15.96
N LEU A 338 8.40 -5.54 16.81
CA LEU A 338 7.02 -5.04 16.77
C LEU A 338 6.99 -3.65 16.11
N VAL A 339 6.20 -3.47 15.04
CA VAL A 339 5.97 -2.15 14.44
C VAL A 339 4.49 -1.74 14.55
N ASP A 340 4.14 -0.86 15.48
CA ASP A 340 2.74 -0.42 15.65
C ASP A 340 2.40 0.80 14.79
N ILE A 341 1.28 0.75 14.07
CA ILE A 341 0.74 1.82 13.23
C ILE A 341 -0.54 2.33 13.88
N ARG A 342 -0.59 3.58 14.36
CA ARG A 342 -1.76 4.08 15.09
C ARG A 342 -3.01 4.19 14.21
N THR A 343 -4.14 3.74 14.73
CA THR A 343 -5.46 4.01 14.21
C THR A 343 -6.41 4.45 15.34
N GLU A 344 -7.58 5.00 14.99
CA GLU A 344 -8.54 5.59 15.94
C GLU A 344 -9.00 4.59 17.02
N PRO A 345 -9.16 5.01 18.28
CA PRO A 345 -9.67 4.15 19.34
C PRO A 345 -11.17 3.87 19.17
N GLY A 346 -11.61 2.69 19.64
CA GLY A 346 -13.04 2.32 19.64
C GLY A 346 -13.53 1.57 18.40
N LEU A 347 -12.63 1.11 17.53
CA LEU A 347 -12.99 0.39 16.31
C LEU A 347 -13.67 -0.96 16.60
N THR A 348 -14.71 -1.26 15.85
CA THR A 348 -15.31 -2.60 15.78
C THR A 348 -14.35 -3.60 15.14
N LEU A 349 -14.55 -4.91 15.38
CA LEU A 349 -13.70 -5.97 14.81
C LEU A 349 -13.60 -5.87 13.27
N ASN A 350 -14.70 -5.50 12.61
CA ASN A 350 -14.78 -5.38 11.15
C ASN A 350 -14.00 -4.15 10.62
N GLU A 351 -13.98 -3.05 11.38
CA GLU A 351 -13.18 -1.86 11.05
C GLU A 351 -11.69 -2.09 11.28
N LYS A 352 -11.35 -2.87 12.32
CA LYS A 352 -10.00 -3.33 12.61
C LYS A 352 -9.43 -4.18 11.48
N GLU A 353 -10.18 -5.17 11.01
CA GLU A 353 -9.78 -6.03 9.89
C GLU A 353 -9.64 -5.24 8.58
N LYS A 354 -10.60 -4.35 8.26
CA LYS A 354 -10.54 -3.50 7.06
C LYS A 354 -9.32 -2.58 7.04
N LYS A 355 -8.92 -2.08 8.20
CA LYS A 355 -7.80 -1.16 8.33
C LYS A 355 -6.47 -1.91 8.38
N ALA A 356 -6.42 -3.11 8.96
CA ALA A 356 -5.30 -4.03 8.81
C ALA A 356 -5.07 -4.41 7.35
N GLU A 357 -6.13 -4.79 6.60
CA GLU A 357 -6.04 -5.08 5.16
C GLU A 357 -5.51 -3.89 4.36
N ARG A 358 -5.98 -2.68 4.65
CA ARG A 358 -5.53 -1.46 3.96
C ARG A 358 -4.05 -1.15 4.25
N ILE A 359 -3.62 -1.32 5.50
CA ILE A 359 -2.24 -1.13 5.91
C ILE A 359 -1.36 -2.21 5.27
N SER A 360 -1.83 -3.46 5.25
CA SER A 360 -1.15 -4.55 4.55
C SER A 360 -1.01 -4.28 3.07
N TYR A 361 -2.08 -3.80 2.45
CA TYR A 361 -2.04 -3.36 1.06
C TYR A 361 -1.00 -2.26 0.90
N ILE A 362 -1.02 -1.17 1.66
CA ILE A 362 -0.04 -0.08 1.55
C ILE A 362 1.40 -0.59 1.69
N LEU A 363 1.69 -1.39 2.72
CA LEU A 363 3.04 -1.91 2.98
C LEU A 363 3.52 -2.82 1.84
N GLY A 364 2.69 -3.72 1.32
CA GLY A 364 3.06 -4.58 0.19
C GLY A 364 3.04 -3.90 -1.17
N GLU A 365 2.03 -3.09 -1.44
CA GLU A 365 1.74 -2.42 -2.72
C GLU A 365 2.66 -1.24 -3.02
N LYS A 366 2.82 -0.35 -2.02
CA LYS A 366 3.48 0.96 -2.15
C LYS A 366 4.95 0.87 -1.78
N HIS A 367 5.27 0.03 -0.79
CA HIS A 367 6.62 -0.08 -0.24
C HIS A 367 7.32 -1.39 -0.59
N GLY A 368 6.65 -2.33 -1.28
CA GLY A 368 7.28 -3.58 -1.69
C GLY A 368 7.66 -4.49 -0.52
N LEU A 369 7.07 -4.28 0.65
CA LEU A 369 7.29 -5.13 1.80
C LEU A 369 6.54 -6.44 1.60
N ASP A 370 7.25 -7.56 1.61
CA ASP A 370 6.63 -8.88 1.67
C ASP A 370 6.76 -9.40 3.12
N PHE A 371 5.84 -10.27 3.55
CA PHE A 371 5.93 -11.06 4.80
C PHE A 371 5.76 -10.28 6.12
N PHE A 372 4.60 -9.64 6.28
CA PHE A 372 4.19 -9.09 7.57
C PHE A 372 2.72 -9.47 7.87
N THR A 373 2.37 -9.56 9.15
CA THR A 373 0.96 -9.64 9.58
C THR A 373 0.58 -8.32 10.22
N VAL A 374 -0.57 -7.75 9.84
CA VAL A 374 -1.08 -6.54 10.48
C VAL A 374 -2.25 -6.92 11.37
N VAL A 375 -2.13 -6.71 12.68
CA VAL A 375 -3.18 -6.96 13.67
C VAL A 375 -3.56 -5.66 14.32
N ILE A 376 -4.83 -5.26 14.30
CA ILE A 376 -5.26 -4.07 15.04
C ILE A 376 -5.70 -4.44 16.45
N ASP A 377 -5.03 -3.89 17.45
CA ASP A 377 -5.31 -4.17 18.86
C ASP A 377 -6.61 -3.53 19.37
N SER A 378 -6.92 -3.74 20.65
CA SER A 378 -8.09 -3.19 21.33
C SER A 378 -8.17 -1.66 21.28
N GLU A 379 -7.03 -0.98 21.27
CA GLU A 379 -6.91 0.47 21.32
C GLU A 379 -6.84 1.12 19.92
N GLY A 380 -6.84 0.31 18.86
CA GLY A 380 -6.79 0.77 17.49
C GLY A 380 -5.39 0.85 16.92
N TYR A 381 -4.34 0.28 17.52
CA TYR A 381 -3.02 0.26 16.88
C TYR A 381 -2.87 -0.98 16.01
N ALA A 382 -2.53 -0.77 14.74
CA ALA A 382 -2.16 -1.81 13.78
C ALA A 382 -0.72 -2.29 14.03
N GLN A 383 -0.59 -3.36 14.79
CA GLN A 383 0.65 -4.09 15.05
C GLN A 383 1.08 -4.83 13.77
N VAL A 384 2.16 -4.37 13.16
CA VAL A 384 2.83 -5.01 12.03
C VAL A 384 3.89 -5.96 12.59
N TRP A 385 3.59 -7.24 12.51
CA TRP A 385 4.50 -8.32 12.83
C TRP A 385 5.36 -8.61 11.61
N MET A 386 6.65 -8.31 11.68
CA MET A 386 7.60 -8.88 10.73
C MET A 386 8.07 -10.21 11.29
N GLU A 387 7.48 -11.29 10.78
CA GLU A 387 7.82 -12.64 11.21
C GLU A 387 9.21 -13.03 10.68
N THR A 388 10.25 -12.79 11.48
CA THR A 388 11.60 -13.30 11.22
C THR A 388 11.70 -14.81 11.46
N ASP A 389 10.88 -15.36 12.37
CA ASP A 389 10.96 -16.77 12.79
C ASP A 389 9.70 -17.61 12.50
N LYS A 390 8.69 -17.05 11.83
CA LYS A 390 7.48 -17.81 11.50
C LYS A 390 7.01 -17.50 10.10
N PHE A 391 7.38 -18.39 9.20
CA PHE A 391 6.44 -18.82 8.18
C PHE A 391 5.23 -19.49 8.87
N HIS A 392 4.34 -18.76 9.55
CA HIS A 392 2.95 -19.21 9.63
C HIS A 392 2.24 -18.78 8.34
N GLN A 393 2.82 -19.16 7.20
CA GLN A 393 1.94 -19.62 6.15
C GLN A 393 1.22 -20.81 6.75
N PRO A 394 -0.13 -20.76 6.88
CA PRO A 394 -0.87 -21.87 7.43
C PRO A 394 -0.40 -23.12 6.72
N ALA A 395 0.08 -24.08 7.52
CA ALA A 395 0.80 -25.22 7.00
C ALA A 395 -0.09 -26.05 6.06
N LEU A 396 -1.41 -25.93 6.20
CA LEU A 396 -2.41 -26.39 5.25
C LEU A 396 -3.19 -25.20 4.65
N GLN A 397 -3.26 -25.15 3.32
CA GLN A 397 -4.10 -24.22 2.57
C GLN A 397 -4.93 -24.97 1.55
N ILE A 398 -6.24 -24.78 1.62
CA ILE A 398 -7.21 -25.43 0.73
C ILE A 398 -7.96 -24.33 0.00
N ARG A 399 -7.63 -24.15 -1.28
CA ARG A 399 -8.33 -23.23 -2.16
C ARG A 399 -9.50 -23.94 -2.82
N ILE A 400 -10.69 -23.40 -2.63
CA ILE A 400 -11.93 -23.84 -3.25
C ILE A 400 -12.23 -22.86 -4.37
N ILE A 401 -12.47 -23.37 -5.58
CA ILE A 401 -12.67 -22.58 -6.81
C ILE A 401 -13.99 -23.03 -7.43
N GLY A 402 -14.83 -22.10 -7.88
CA GLY A 402 -16.04 -22.44 -8.61
C GLY A 402 -17.04 -21.28 -8.69
N PRO A 403 -18.33 -21.58 -8.99
CA PRO A 403 -19.40 -20.60 -8.98
C PRO A 403 -19.56 -19.93 -7.61
N GLN A 404 -20.00 -18.66 -7.58
CA GLN A 404 -20.25 -17.95 -6.33
C GLN A 404 -21.42 -18.55 -5.54
N GLU A 405 -22.49 -18.95 -6.24
CA GLU A 405 -23.59 -19.71 -5.65
C GLU A 405 -23.02 -20.99 -5.05
N GLY A 406 -23.39 -21.34 -3.81
CA GLY A 406 -22.93 -22.55 -3.10
C GLY A 406 -21.51 -22.53 -2.52
N LEU A 407 -20.62 -21.64 -2.96
CA LEU A 407 -19.22 -21.58 -2.49
C LEU A 407 -19.10 -21.47 -0.96
N ALA A 408 -19.95 -20.64 -0.35
CA ALA A 408 -19.99 -20.44 1.10
C ALA A 408 -20.33 -21.74 1.86
N GLN A 409 -21.18 -22.59 1.28
CA GLN A 409 -21.56 -23.87 1.88
C GLN A 409 -20.37 -24.84 1.84
N ILE A 410 -19.66 -24.93 0.71
CA ILE A 410 -18.47 -25.79 0.58
C ILE A 410 -17.34 -25.33 1.51
N VAL A 411 -17.14 -24.03 1.68
CA VAL A 411 -16.19 -23.47 2.65
C VAL A 411 -16.55 -23.89 4.07
N LYS A 412 -17.83 -23.76 4.46
CA LYS A 412 -18.31 -24.16 5.78
C LYS A 412 -18.09 -25.65 6.04
N GLU A 413 -18.43 -26.51 5.07
CA GLU A 413 -18.22 -27.95 5.16
C GLU A 413 -16.73 -28.32 5.25
N THR A 414 -15.89 -27.66 4.46
CA THR A 414 -14.44 -27.84 4.52
C THR A 414 -13.91 -27.48 5.90
N LYS A 415 -14.34 -26.36 6.48
CA LYS A 415 -13.97 -25.96 7.85
C LYS A 415 -14.43 -26.98 8.89
N GLU A 416 -15.62 -27.55 8.74
CA GLU A 416 -16.11 -28.61 9.64
C GLU A 416 -15.25 -29.89 9.55
N ILE A 417 -14.85 -30.30 8.34
CA ILE A 417 -13.93 -31.43 8.14
C ILE A 417 -12.57 -31.14 8.80
N LEU A 418 -12.02 -29.95 8.60
CA LEU A 418 -10.75 -29.57 9.22
C LEU A 418 -10.84 -29.56 10.75
N LYS A 419 -11.94 -29.06 11.33
CA LYS A 419 -12.15 -29.05 12.78
C LYS A 419 -12.21 -30.46 13.37
N ASN A 420 -12.73 -31.42 12.62
CA ASN A 420 -12.85 -32.81 13.04
C ASN A 420 -11.58 -33.64 12.76
N THR A 421 -10.60 -33.07 12.05
CA THR A 421 -9.35 -33.76 11.71
C THR A 421 -8.33 -33.52 12.84
N PRO A 422 -7.86 -34.57 13.54
CA PRO A 422 -6.87 -34.41 14.61
C PRO A 422 -5.57 -33.79 14.09
N GLY A 423 -5.00 -32.86 14.86
CA GLY A 423 -3.73 -32.21 14.54
C GLY A 423 -3.83 -30.95 13.70
N ILE A 424 -5.04 -30.40 13.47
CA ILE A 424 -5.26 -29.09 12.84
C ILE A 424 -5.77 -28.09 13.89
N LEU A 425 -5.19 -26.90 13.92
CA LEU A 425 -5.57 -25.78 14.79
C LEU A 425 -5.79 -24.50 13.96
N ASN A 426 -6.33 -23.46 14.61
CA ASN A 426 -6.46 -22.11 14.05
C ASN A 426 -7.09 -22.05 12.66
N ILE A 427 -8.23 -22.75 12.48
CA ILE A 427 -8.89 -22.83 11.18
C ILE A 427 -9.58 -21.50 10.86
N GLN A 428 -9.17 -20.88 9.77
CA GLN A 428 -9.67 -19.61 9.28
C GLN A 428 -9.96 -19.70 7.78
N ASP A 429 -10.63 -18.71 7.21
CA ASP A 429 -10.83 -18.60 5.78
C ASP A 429 -10.75 -17.13 5.37
N ASP A 430 -10.58 -16.91 4.07
CA ASP A 430 -10.43 -15.58 3.49
C ASP A 430 -11.70 -15.09 2.77
N GLN A 431 -12.86 -15.67 3.10
CA GLN A 431 -14.13 -15.32 2.51
C GLN A 431 -14.49 -13.87 2.82
N SER A 432 -15.02 -13.17 1.81
CA SER A 432 -15.41 -11.78 1.97
C SER A 432 -16.50 -11.61 3.03
N VAL A 433 -16.26 -10.74 4.00
CA VAL A 433 -17.27 -10.32 4.97
C VAL A 433 -18.15 -9.25 4.33
N GLN A 434 -19.48 -9.33 4.56
CA GLN A 434 -20.37 -8.25 4.18
C GLN A 434 -20.03 -6.99 4.98
N ARG A 435 -19.82 -5.88 4.27
CA ARG A 435 -19.60 -4.56 4.85
C ARG A 435 -20.82 -3.70 4.57
N TYR A 436 -21.22 -2.87 5.53
CA TYR A 436 -22.24 -1.87 5.27
C TYR A 436 -21.59 -0.60 4.72
N GLU A 437 -22.17 -0.06 3.66
CA GLU A 437 -21.76 1.21 3.07
C GLU A 437 -22.94 2.16 2.98
N TYR A 438 -22.66 3.45 3.20
CA TYR A 438 -23.63 4.52 3.02
C TYR A 438 -23.68 4.93 1.55
N PHE A 439 -24.89 4.88 0.98
CA PHE A 439 -25.22 5.36 -0.35
C PHE A 439 -26.03 6.65 -0.21
N LEU A 440 -25.56 7.70 -0.88
CA LEU A 440 -26.31 8.92 -1.02
C LEU A 440 -27.14 8.83 -2.30
N ASP A 441 -28.44 8.57 -2.14
CA ASP A 441 -29.39 8.47 -3.24
C ASP A 441 -29.89 9.88 -3.61
N ILE A 442 -29.43 10.41 -4.74
CA ILE A 442 -29.68 11.79 -5.17
C ILE A 442 -30.88 11.83 -6.13
N ASP A 443 -31.89 12.63 -5.80
CA ASP A 443 -32.98 13.00 -6.70
C ASP A 443 -32.51 14.13 -7.64
N TYR A 444 -31.93 13.74 -8.77
CA TYR A 444 -31.42 14.69 -9.77
C TYR A 444 -32.52 15.57 -10.39
N GLN A 445 -33.77 15.12 -10.43
CA GLN A 445 -34.88 15.93 -10.96
C GLN A 445 -35.21 17.06 -10.00
N LYS A 446 -35.30 16.76 -8.69
CA LYS A 446 -35.52 17.74 -7.64
C LYS A 446 -34.32 18.68 -7.48
N ALA A 447 -33.09 18.15 -7.58
CA ALA A 447 -31.87 18.97 -7.58
C ALA A 447 -31.88 19.98 -8.74
N ALA A 448 -32.20 19.53 -9.96
CA ALA A 448 -32.29 20.41 -11.12
C ALA A 448 -33.38 21.49 -10.95
N PHE A 449 -34.55 21.15 -10.38
CA PHE A 449 -35.61 22.11 -10.09
C PHE A 449 -35.16 23.22 -9.13
N LEU A 450 -34.28 22.89 -8.18
CA LEU A 450 -33.70 23.83 -7.22
C LEU A 450 -32.40 24.49 -7.74
N GLY A 451 -32.08 24.32 -9.02
CA GLY A 451 -30.90 24.92 -9.66
C GLY A 451 -29.57 24.33 -9.20
N VAL A 452 -29.55 23.08 -8.71
CA VAL A 452 -28.35 22.37 -8.26
C VAL A 452 -27.92 21.37 -9.33
N LYS A 453 -26.68 21.51 -9.82
CA LYS A 453 -26.09 20.63 -10.84
C LYS A 453 -25.40 19.42 -10.18
N PRO A 454 -25.33 18.26 -10.86
CA PRO A 454 -24.63 17.08 -10.35
C PRO A 454 -23.19 17.35 -9.92
N LEU A 455 -22.47 18.20 -10.67
CA LEU A 455 -21.09 18.58 -10.36
C LEU A 455 -20.97 19.33 -9.03
N GLU A 456 -21.89 20.24 -8.71
CA GLU A 456 -21.88 20.97 -7.43
C GLU A 456 -22.14 20.02 -6.24
N ILE A 457 -22.97 18.99 -6.44
CA ILE A 457 -23.19 17.93 -5.45
C ILE A 457 -21.91 17.12 -5.24
N GLN A 458 -21.21 16.75 -6.32
CA GLN A 458 -19.96 16.00 -6.21
C GLN A 458 -18.85 16.83 -5.54
N GLU A 459 -18.71 18.10 -5.91
CA GLU A 459 -17.73 19.03 -5.31
C GLU A 459 -17.98 19.19 -3.81
N ILE A 460 -19.23 19.40 -3.39
CA ILE A 460 -19.54 19.54 -1.96
C ILE A 460 -19.24 18.23 -1.21
N ILE A 461 -19.58 17.07 -1.76
CA ILE A 461 -19.31 15.79 -1.09
C ILE A 461 -17.80 15.57 -0.93
N ASN A 462 -17.01 15.83 -1.97
CA ASN A 462 -15.56 15.67 -1.94
C ASN A 462 -14.90 16.61 -0.91
N LEU A 463 -15.26 17.89 -0.96
CA LEU A 463 -14.75 18.92 -0.06
C LEU A 463 -15.01 18.57 1.41
N PHE A 464 -16.16 17.98 1.70
CA PHE A 464 -16.53 17.65 3.07
C PHE A 464 -15.95 16.33 3.54
N SER A 465 -15.85 15.33 2.64
CA SER A 465 -15.31 14.01 2.97
C SER A 465 -13.79 14.00 3.11
N GLN A 466 -13.08 14.52 2.12
CA GLN A 466 -11.61 14.42 2.03
C GLN A 466 -10.90 15.74 2.34
N GLY A 467 -11.64 16.84 2.42
CA GLY A 467 -11.05 18.17 2.40
C GLY A 467 -10.58 18.53 0.98
N GLN A 468 -10.14 19.77 0.82
CA GLN A 468 -9.52 20.23 -0.41
C GLN A 468 -8.36 21.16 -0.06
N ILE A 469 -7.23 20.95 -0.72
CA ILE A 469 -6.08 21.86 -0.63
C ILE A 469 -6.48 23.16 -1.31
N ALA A 470 -6.61 24.23 -0.52
CA ALA A 470 -6.90 25.57 -1.02
C ALA A 470 -5.67 26.18 -1.70
N THR A 471 -4.50 25.98 -1.09
CA THR A 471 -3.23 26.53 -1.57
C THR A 471 -2.06 25.85 -0.86
N THR A 472 -0.84 26.11 -1.32
CA THR A 472 0.40 25.69 -0.64
C THR A 472 1.18 26.95 -0.24
N VAL A 473 1.51 27.07 1.04
CA VAL A 473 2.28 28.20 1.59
C VAL A 473 3.74 27.82 1.78
N VAL A 474 4.63 28.81 1.72
CA VAL A 474 6.06 28.62 2.02
C VAL A 474 6.35 29.28 3.36
N LEU A 475 6.65 28.46 4.37
CA LEU A 475 7.02 28.90 5.72
C LEU A 475 8.41 28.36 6.03
N GLU A 476 9.35 29.22 6.42
CA GLU A 476 10.72 28.82 6.77
C GLU A 476 11.40 27.94 5.69
N ASP A 477 11.23 28.34 4.42
CA ASP A 477 11.71 27.63 3.22
C ASP A 477 11.12 26.21 3.00
N GLN A 478 10.09 25.84 3.75
CA GLN A 478 9.34 24.59 3.57
C GLN A 478 7.93 24.86 3.03
N LYS A 479 7.44 23.92 2.20
CA LYS A 479 6.11 23.99 1.59
C LYS A 479 5.11 23.23 2.45
N TYR A 480 3.99 23.87 2.76
CA TYR A 480 2.89 23.28 3.53
C TYR A 480 1.57 23.45 2.80
N ASP A 481 0.85 22.35 2.62
CA ASP A 481 -0.50 22.38 2.07
C ASP A 481 -1.46 23.01 3.09
N VAL A 482 -2.30 23.95 2.65
CA VAL A 482 -3.41 24.50 3.44
C VAL A 482 -4.67 23.73 3.03
N ASN A 483 -5.05 22.76 3.85
CA ASN A 483 -6.17 21.87 3.60
C ASN A 483 -7.42 22.37 4.32
N VAL A 484 -8.47 22.70 3.57
CA VAL A 484 -9.77 23.09 4.12
C VAL A 484 -10.64 21.85 4.23
N LYS A 485 -11.06 21.53 5.46
CA LYS A 485 -11.88 20.34 5.75
C LYS A 485 -13.01 20.71 6.69
N SER A 486 -14.12 19.98 6.60
CA SER A 486 -15.23 20.13 7.53
C SER A 486 -14.92 19.52 8.91
N ASN A 487 -15.67 19.94 9.95
CA ASN A 487 -15.65 19.32 11.27
C ASN A 487 -16.71 18.21 11.45
N LEU A 488 -17.13 17.55 10.36
CA LEU A 488 -18.15 16.49 10.39
C LEU A 488 -17.81 15.44 11.45
N LYS A 489 -18.74 15.21 12.39
CA LYS A 489 -18.57 14.20 13.46
C LYS A 489 -19.22 12.86 13.09
N SER A 490 -20.20 12.91 12.20
CA SER A 490 -20.99 11.76 11.75
C SER A 490 -21.28 11.86 10.26
N ILE A 491 -21.54 10.73 9.61
CA ILE A 491 -21.88 10.74 8.18
C ILE A 491 -23.26 11.34 7.94
N GLU A 492 -24.16 11.29 8.93
CA GLU A 492 -25.50 11.84 8.87
C GLU A 492 -25.50 13.37 8.74
N GLU A 493 -24.50 14.05 9.32
CA GLU A 493 -24.31 15.50 9.17
C GLU A 493 -24.05 15.92 7.73
N ILE A 494 -23.66 15.00 6.83
CA ILE A 494 -23.56 15.28 5.39
C ILE A 494 -24.91 15.74 4.81
N MET A 495 -26.02 15.36 5.44
CA MET A 495 -27.36 15.71 4.99
C MET A 495 -27.73 17.16 5.28
N ASP A 496 -27.03 17.80 6.22
CA ASP A 496 -27.20 19.22 6.57
C ASP A 496 -26.30 20.15 5.75
N LEU A 497 -25.58 19.60 4.76
CA LEU A 497 -24.72 20.40 3.90
C LEU A 497 -25.52 21.24 2.93
N ALA A 498 -25.17 22.52 2.85
CA ALA A 498 -25.77 23.46 1.92
C ALA A 498 -24.95 23.55 0.64
N ILE A 499 -25.64 23.39 -0.49
CA ILE A 499 -25.12 23.69 -1.82
C ILE A 499 -25.73 25.02 -2.26
N THR A 500 -24.89 25.98 -2.61
CA THR A 500 -25.36 27.25 -3.19
C THR A 500 -25.51 27.05 -4.70
N SER A 501 -26.75 27.16 -5.20
CA SER A 501 -27.03 27.14 -6.62
C SER A 501 -26.32 28.30 -7.31
N PRO A 502 -25.42 28.06 -8.28
CA PRO A 502 -24.76 29.15 -9.00
C PRO A 502 -25.73 29.98 -9.86
N GLU A 503 -26.87 29.40 -10.24
CA GLU A 503 -27.85 30.04 -11.13
C GLU A 503 -28.83 30.93 -10.37
N THR A 504 -29.25 30.50 -9.19
CA THR A 504 -30.30 31.19 -8.41
C THR A 504 -29.76 31.88 -7.17
N GLY A 505 -28.54 31.55 -6.73
CA GLY A 505 -28.01 31.93 -5.42
C GLY A 505 -28.70 31.24 -4.24
N GLN A 506 -29.69 30.37 -4.51
CA GLN A 506 -30.44 29.66 -3.47
C GLN A 506 -29.56 28.61 -2.80
N ARG A 507 -29.61 28.56 -1.47
CA ARG A 507 -29.00 27.48 -0.69
C ARG A 507 -29.96 26.30 -0.57
N VAL A 508 -29.48 25.14 -0.96
CA VAL A 508 -30.23 23.88 -0.96
C VAL A 508 -29.50 22.89 -0.05
N LEU A 509 -30.17 22.39 0.98
CA LEU A 509 -29.59 21.39 1.87
C LEU A 509 -29.61 20.02 1.19
N LEU A 510 -28.60 19.19 1.42
CA LEU A 510 -28.49 17.89 0.78
C LEU A 510 -29.69 16.98 1.12
N LYS A 511 -30.21 17.04 2.36
CA LYS A 511 -31.47 16.37 2.76
C LYS A 511 -32.71 16.76 1.96
N GLN A 512 -32.68 17.88 1.26
CA GLN A 512 -33.80 18.27 0.39
C GLN A 512 -33.76 17.52 -0.93
N ILE A 513 -32.60 17.07 -1.39
CA ILE A 513 -32.39 16.50 -2.73
C ILE A 513 -31.77 15.11 -2.72
N ALA A 514 -31.48 14.55 -1.54
CA ALA A 514 -30.89 13.24 -1.39
C ALA A 514 -31.34 12.53 -0.11
N GLU A 515 -31.19 11.22 -0.09
CA GLU A 515 -31.42 10.34 1.06
C GLU A 515 -30.18 9.49 1.33
N LEU A 516 -29.81 9.33 2.60
CA LEU A 516 -28.70 8.47 3.00
C LEU A 516 -29.23 7.05 3.32
N LYS A 517 -28.73 6.05 2.60
CA LYS A 517 -29.14 4.64 2.73
C LYS A 517 -27.96 3.78 3.14
N LEU A 518 -28.11 2.99 4.21
CA LEU A 518 -27.11 2.01 4.60
C LEU A 518 -27.40 0.66 3.91
N GLN A 519 -26.49 0.17 3.08
CA GLN A 519 -26.68 -1.06 2.32
C GLN A 519 -25.51 -2.02 2.52
N PRO A 520 -25.75 -3.35 2.60
CA PRO A 520 -24.70 -4.34 2.62
C PRO A 520 -24.02 -4.44 1.24
N GLN A 521 -22.70 -4.50 1.24
CA GLN A 521 -21.83 -4.63 0.09
C GLN A 521 -20.78 -5.72 0.32
N ILE A 522 -20.30 -6.31 -0.77
CA ILE A 522 -19.21 -7.28 -0.73
C ILE A 522 -17.90 -6.48 -0.59
N ALA A 523 -17.10 -6.81 0.43
CA ALA A 523 -15.87 -6.08 0.70
C ALA A 523 -14.83 -6.21 -0.43
N HIS A 524 -14.71 -7.44 -0.94
CA HIS A 524 -13.77 -7.80 -2.00
C HIS A 524 -14.21 -9.10 -2.67
N ILE A 525 -13.83 -9.29 -3.92
CA ILE A 525 -14.09 -10.52 -4.68
C ILE A 525 -12.73 -11.07 -5.12
N LYS A 526 -12.50 -12.35 -4.83
CA LYS A 526 -11.29 -13.05 -5.22
C LYS A 526 -11.60 -14.02 -6.34
N LYS A 527 -10.76 -14.05 -7.36
CA LYS A 527 -10.83 -15.04 -8.42
C LYS A 527 -9.48 -15.71 -8.67
N TYR A 528 -9.55 -16.97 -9.06
CA TYR A 528 -8.42 -17.74 -9.57
C TYR A 528 -8.79 -18.27 -10.95
N ASN A 529 -7.99 -17.93 -11.96
CA ASN A 529 -8.27 -18.22 -13.36
C ASN A 529 -9.68 -17.78 -13.82
N GLY A 530 -10.16 -16.64 -13.30
CA GLY A 530 -11.46 -16.07 -13.65
C GLY A 530 -12.68 -16.65 -12.91
N GLU A 531 -12.49 -17.64 -12.04
CA GLU A 531 -13.56 -18.23 -11.22
C GLU A 531 -13.44 -17.79 -9.76
N HIS A 532 -14.57 -17.70 -9.04
CA HIS A 532 -14.57 -17.27 -7.64
C HIS A 532 -13.80 -18.25 -6.78
N THR A 533 -13.10 -17.73 -5.79
CA THR A 533 -12.30 -18.57 -4.92
C THR A 533 -12.32 -18.11 -3.46
N VAL A 534 -12.29 -19.09 -2.55
CA VAL A 534 -12.05 -18.91 -1.13
C VAL A 534 -10.98 -19.91 -0.70
N THR A 535 -10.00 -19.45 0.07
CA THR A 535 -8.96 -20.27 0.66
C THR A 535 -9.24 -20.48 2.14
N VAL A 536 -9.32 -21.73 2.56
CA VAL A 536 -9.40 -22.15 3.96
C VAL A 536 -8.01 -22.50 4.45
N TYR A 537 -7.68 -22.01 5.64
CA TYR A 537 -6.38 -22.13 6.28
C TYR A 537 -6.47 -22.99 7.53
N GLY A 538 -5.39 -23.70 7.85
CA GLY A 538 -5.22 -24.39 9.12
C GLY A 538 -3.76 -24.59 9.48
N ASP A 539 -3.47 -24.46 10.77
CA ASP A 539 -2.16 -24.71 11.36
C ASP A 539 -2.02 -26.18 11.75
N LEU A 540 -0.81 -26.71 11.61
CA LEU A 540 -0.51 -28.08 12.04
C LEU A 540 -0.03 -28.11 13.49
N GLN A 541 -0.60 -28.99 14.29
CA GLN A 541 -0.19 -29.21 15.67
C GLN A 541 1.02 -30.15 15.73
N GLY A 542 2.10 -29.71 16.40
CA GLY A 542 3.24 -30.57 16.73
C GLY A 542 3.98 -31.12 15.51
N THR A 543 4.26 -32.43 15.51
CA THR A 543 5.00 -33.12 14.43
C THR A 543 4.08 -33.75 13.37
N THR A 544 2.83 -33.30 13.29
CA THR A 544 1.84 -33.92 12.39
C THR A 544 2.23 -33.72 10.93
N SER A 545 2.17 -34.79 10.14
CA SER A 545 2.56 -34.77 8.72
C SER A 545 1.48 -34.08 7.88
N LEU A 546 1.86 -33.00 7.17
CA LEU A 546 0.99 -32.32 6.20
C LEU A 546 0.41 -33.29 5.17
N LEU A 547 1.24 -34.22 4.67
CA LEU A 547 0.81 -35.19 3.66
C LEU A 547 -0.25 -36.16 4.19
N GLU A 548 -0.17 -36.53 5.46
CA GLU A 548 -1.15 -37.42 6.09
C GLU A 548 -2.49 -36.68 6.28
N ILE A 549 -2.43 -35.44 6.75
CA ILE A 549 -3.61 -34.58 6.89
C ILE A 549 -4.27 -34.32 5.54
N GLU A 550 -3.49 -33.97 4.50
CA GLU A 550 -4.01 -33.81 3.15
C GLU A 550 -4.76 -35.06 2.68
N ARG A 551 -4.22 -36.25 2.95
CA ARG A 551 -4.86 -37.52 2.55
C ARG A 551 -6.19 -37.72 3.27
N LEU A 552 -6.25 -37.45 4.58
CA LEU A 552 -7.49 -37.59 5.37
C LEU A 552 -8.56 -36.60 4.90
N VAL A 553 -8.18 -35.33 4.75
CA VAL A 553 -9.10 -34.27 4.31
C VAL A 553 -9.60 -34.54 2.89
N LYS A 554 -8.73 -34.99 1.97
CA LYS A 554 -9.14 -35.41 0.63
C LYS A 554 -10.16 -36.55 0.64
N ALA A 555 -9.95 -37.55 1.51
CA ALA A 555 -10.86 -38.69 1.61
C ALA A 555 -12.25 -38.28 2.12
N GLU A 556 -12.34 -37.31 3.03
CA GLU A 556 -13.63 -36.80 3.51
C GLU A 556 -14.31 -35.87 2.49
N LEU A 557 -13.55 -35.02 1.80
CA LEU A 557 -14.09 -34.15 0.74
C LEU A 557 -14.62 -34.95 -0.45
N ALA A 558 -13.96 -36.06 -0.81
CA ALA A 558 -14.41 -36.95 -1.89
C ALA A 558 -15.75 -37.65 -1.62
N LYS A 559 -16.23 -37.67 -0.36
CA LYS A 559 -17.55 -38.22 -0.01
C LYS A 559 -18.68 -37.20 -0.20
N ARG A 560 -18.35 -35.95 -0.51
CA ARG A 560 -19.30 -34.85 -0.70
C ARG A 560 -19.60 -34.65 -2.17
N ASP A 561 -20.80 -34.16 -2.44
CA ASP A 561 -21.15 -33.67 -3.77
C ASP A 561 -20.50 -32.29 -3.96
N LEU A 562 -19.52 -32.24 -4.85
CA LEU A 562 -18.72 -31.05 -5.15
C LEU A 562 -18.88 -30.65 -6.63
N ASP A 563 -19.99 -31.04 -7.26
CA ASP A 563 -20.24 -30.75 -8.67
C ASP A 563 -20.05 -29.26 -8.97
N ASN A 564 -19.17 -28.98 -9.94
CA ASN A 564 -18.74 -27.63 -10.38
C ASN A 564 -17.73 -26.88 -9.47
N TYR A 565 -17.15 -27.52 -8.45
CA TYR A 565 -16.06 -26.93 -7.66
C TYR A 565 -14.74 -27.68 -7.80
N GLN A 566 -13.64 -26.94 -7.78
CA GLN A 566 -12.28 -27.47 -7.78
C GLN A 566 -11.62 -27.18 -6.43
N ILE A 567 -10.95 -28.18 -5.85
CA ILE A 567 -10.25 -28.07 -4.58
C ILE A 567 -8.74 -28.23 -4.79
N HIS A 568 -8.00 -27.15 -4.54
CA HIS A 568 -6.56 -27.06 -4.72
C HIS A 568 -5.87 -26.99 -3.36
N PHE A 569 -5.00 -27.96 -3.09
CA PHE A 569 -4.11 -27.93 -1.92
C PHE A 569 -2.86 -27.16 -2.30
N ILE A 570 -2.65 -25.99 -1.70
CA ILE A 570 -1.51 -25.13 -2.01
C ILE A 570 -0.30 -25.63 -1.20
N LYS A 571 0.75 -26.07 -1.89
CA LYS A 571 2.03 -26.45 -1.27
C LYS A 571 3.03 -25.31 -1.44
N LYS A 572 3.97 -25.20 -0.50
CA LYS A 572 5.13 -24.31 -0.59
C LYS A 572 5.77 -24.44 -1.99
N GLY A 573 5.55 -23.44 -2.85
CA GLY A 573 6.18 -23.30 -4.17
C GLY A 573 5.60 -24.10 -5.34
N GLN A 574 4.56 -24.92 -5.22
CA GLN A 574 3.92 -25.59 -6.37
C GLN A 574 2.40 -25.81 -6.15
N SER A 575 1.58 -25.32 -7.07
CA SER A 575 0.16 -25.68 -7.18
C SER A 575 0.05 -27.05 -7.88
N ARG A 576 -0.72 -27.99 -7.33
CA ARG A 576 -1.11 -29.22 -8.04
C ARG A 576 -2.63 -29.23 -8.22
N THR A 577 -3.06 -28.99 -9.45
CA THR A 577 -4.44 -29.18 -9.90
C THR A 577 -4.78 -30.67 -9.90
N ILE A 578 -5.91 -31.06 -9.30
CA ILE A 578 -6.44 -32.42 -9.39
C ILE A 578 -7.77 -32.33 -10.15
N PRO A 579 -7.87 -32.88 -11.38
CA PRO A 579 -9.17 -33.08 -12.00
C PRO A 579 -9.89 -34.18 -11.22
N LEU A 580 -11.06 -33.86 -10.66
CA LEU A 580 -11.99 -34.85 -10.15
C LEU A 580 -12.62 -35.55 -11.37
N LEU A 581 -12.05 -36.68 -11.77
CA LEU A 581 -12.69 -37.58 -12.73
C LEU A 581 -13.64 -38.51 -11.96
N TYR A 582 -14.85 -38.64 -12.51
CA TYR A 582 -15.98 -39.48 -12.10
C TYR A 582 -15.63 -40.87 -11.57
#